data_AF-A0A4S3ZT06-F1
#
_entry.id   AF-A0A4S3ZT06-F1
#
_cell.length_a   1.000
_cell.length_b   1.000
_cell.length_c   1.000
_cell.angle_alpha   90.00
_cell.angle_beta   90.00
_cell.angle_gamma   90.00
#
_symmetry.space_group_name_H-M   'P 1'
#
loop_
_entity.id
_entity.type
_entity.pdbx_description
1 polymer ?
#
loop_
_entity_poly.entity_id
_entity_poly.type
_entity_poly.pdbx_seq_one_letter_code
_entity_poly.pdbx_strand_id
1 'polypeptide(L)'
;MNENLLQHTEKPAVLVFHISEFFKTYGMSVSNLSQTICDSPFYIYDRSFKDKGPKFEDEKPISDEDFDTGFAILKTIWNEYVGKAKTPSFSRVFKIMTDLDTDDFYVESRYGFAPGYDLDAAIEAFSNQNFEVIRWDEFWDWDFEG
;
A
#
# COMPACT_ATOMS: atom_id res chain seq x y z
N MET A 1 14.99 16.80 -34.75
CA MET A 1 14.20 15.61 -34.39
C MET A 1 13.57 15.89 -33.03
N ASN A 2 12.28 15.62 -32.90
CA ASN A 2 11.37 16.09 -31.84
C ASN A 2 11.85 15.83 -30.41
N GLU A 3 11.75 16.87 -29.59
CA GLU A 3 11.99 16.92 -28.13
C GLU A 3 10.86 16.29 -27.29
N ASN A 4 10.20 15.21 -27.75
CA ASN A 4 9.01 14.66 -27.09
C ASN A 4 9.01 13.14 -26.88
N LEU A 5 10.18 12.51 -26.80
CA LEU A 5 10.30 11.08 -26.52
C LEU A 5 11.22 10.87 -25.32
N LEU A 6 10.63 10.36 -24.23
CA LEU A 6 11.26 9.81 -23.01
C LEU A 6 11.51 10.77 -21.84
N GLN A 7 10.46 11.46 -21.39
CA GLN A 7 10.21 11.60 -19.95
C GLN A 7 8.78 11.13 -19.65
N HIS A 8 8.50 9.84 -19.89
CA HIS A 8 7.53 9.17 -19.03
C HIS A 8 8.18 9.12 -17.65
N THR A 9 8.02 10.18 -16.85
CA THR A 9 8.13 10.04 -15.40
C THR A 9 7.05 9.05 -15.01
N GLU A 10 7.43 7.78 -14.95
CA GLU A 10 6.56 6.68 -14.55
C GLU A 10 5.87 7.08 -13.25
N LYS A 11 4.54 7.19 -13.32
CA LYS A 11 3.69 7.54 -12.18
C LYS A 11 3.97 6.55 -11.05
N PRO A 12 4.25 6.98 -9.80
CA PRO A 12 4.41 6.04 -8.70
C PRO A 12 3.10 5.29 -8.49
N ALA A 13 3.16 3.97 -8.30
CA ALA A 13 2.00 3.17 -7.99
C ALA A 13 1.96 2.81 -6.50
N VAL A 14 0.76 2.67 -5.96
CA VAL A 14 0.49 2.28 -4.57
C VAL A 14 -0.54 1.16 -4.56
N LEU A 15 -0.24 0.09 -3.83
CA LEU A 15 -1.22 -0.93 -3.46
C LEU A 15 -2.04 -0.39 -2.29
N VAL A 16 -3.36 -0.30 -2.41
CA VAL A 16 -4.27 0.15 -1.34
C VAL A 16 -5.37 -0.88 -1.08
N PHE A 17 -5.72 -1.08 0.19
CA PHE A 17 -6.69 -2.10 0.61
C PHE A 17 -7.24 -1.87 2.01
N HIS A 18 -8.42 -2.41 2.33
CA HIS A 18 -8.81 -2.66 3.71
C HIS A 18 -8.22 -3.98 4.21
N ILE A 19 -7.88 -4.03 5.50
CA ILE A 19 -7.36 -5.26 6.13
C ILE A 19 -8.32 -6.46 6.01
N SER A 20 -9.63 -6.20 5.94
CA SER A 20 -10.66 -7.22 5.72
C SER A 20 -10.51 -7.92 4.37
N GLU A 21 -9.99 -7.25 3.34
CA GLU A 21 -9.74 -7.84 2.03
C GLU A 21 -8.62 -8.88 2.11
N PHE A 22 -7.54 -8.57 2.80
CA PHE A 22 -6.47 -9.53 3.11
C PHE A 22 -7.01 -10.76 3.85
N PHE A 23 -7.77 -10.54 4.93
CA PHE A 23 -8.31 -11.64 5.72
C PHE A 23 -9.29 -12.51 4.91
N LYS A 24 -10.11 -11.90 4.06
CA LYS A 24 -11.01 -12.62 3.16
C LYS A 24 -10.24 -13.48 2.15
N THR A 25 -9.18 -12.94 1.53
CA THR A 25 -8.35 -13.67 0.56
C THR A 25 -7.72 -14.93 1.17
N TYR A 26 -7.29 -14.88 2.42
CA TYR A 26 -6.58 -15.99 3.07
C TYR A 26 -7.42 -16.78 4.09
N GLY A 27 -8.73 -16.55 4.15
CA GLY A 27 -9.64 -17.28 5.04
C GLY A 27 -9.34 -17.06 6.53
N MET A 28 -8.85 -15.87 6.90
CA MET A 28 -8.53 -15.49 8.27
C MET A 28 -9.68 -14.72 8.92
N SER A 29 -9.76 -14.77 10.25
CA SER A 29 -10.75 -14.02 11.02
C SER A 29 -10.16 -12.71 11.54
N VAL A 30 -10.92 -11.62 11.37
CA VAL A 30 -10.64 -10.35 12.03
C VAL A 30 -11.01 -10.51 13.50
N SER A 31 -10.06 -10.82 14.36
CA SER A 31 -10.31 -10.96 15.79
C SER A 31 -9.32 -10.11 16.57
N ASN A 32 -9.81 -9.43 17.61
CA ASN A 32 -9.03 -8.60 18.53
C ASN A 32 -8.33 -7.37 17.91
N LEU A 33 -8.79 -6.86 16.76
CA LEU A 33 -8.34 -5.57 16.24
C LEU A 33 -9.31 -4.47 16.65
N SER A 34 -8.77 -3.27 16.90
CA SER A 34 -9.63 -2.11 17.15
C SER A 34 -10.39 -1.70 15.89
N GLN A 35 -11.50 -1.00 16.08
CA GLN A 35 -12.31 -0.49 14.99
C GLN A 35 -11.50 0.47 14.10
N THR A 36 -10.63 1.30 14.70
CA THR A 36 -9.76 2.24 13.97
C THR A 36 -8.88 1.49 12.96
N ILE A 37 -8.24 0.40 13.35
CA ILE A 37 -7.41 -0.42 12.45
C ILE A 37 -8.28 -1.06 11.38
N CYS A 38 -9.42 -1.65 11.76
CA CYS A 38 -10.32 -2.33 10.82
C CYS A 38 -10.84 -1.41 9.72
N ASP A 39 -11.15 -0.17 10.08
CA ASP A 39 -11.75 0.83 9.17
C ASP A 39 -10.70 1.62 8.39
N SER A 40 -9.42 1.58 8.80
CA SER A 40 -8.38 2.31 8.10
C SER A 40 -8.04 1.64 6.75
N PRO A 41 -7.83 2.42 5.69
CA PRO A 41 -7.22 1.94 4.46
C PRO A 41 -5.72 1.76 4.69
N PHE A 42 -5.20 0.58 4.35
CA PHE A 42 -3.79 0.23 4.33
C PHE A 42 -3.19 0.46 2.96
N TYR A 43 -1.89 0.73 2.90
CA TYR A 43 -1.19 0.93 1.64
C TYR A 43 0.29 0.56 1.67
N ILE A 44 0.81 0.17 0.50
CA ILE A 44 2.21 -0.23 0.27
C ILE A 44 2.68 0.35 -1.07
N TYR A 45 3.86 0.96 -1.12
CA TYR A 45 4.43 1.56 -2.35
C TYR A 45 5.96 1.44 -2.38
N ASP A 46 6.58 1.71 -3.54
CA ASP A 46 8.03 1.59 -3.75
C ASP A 46 8.83 2.78 -3.18
N ARG A 47 9.93 2.53 -2.43
CA ARG A 47 10.78 3.58 -1.79
C ARG A 47 11.45 4.52 -2.77
N SER A 48 11.64 4.14 -4.02
CA SER A 48 12.24 5.03 -5.01
C SER A 48 11.43 6.33 -5.12
N PHE A 49 10.20 6.32 -4.61
CA PHE A 49 9.30 7.45 -4.47
C PHE A 49 9.12 7.98 -3.04
N LYS A 50 10.00 7.65 -2.08
CA LYS A 50 9.87 8.08 -0.66
C LYS A 50 9.76 9.60 -0.49
N ASP A 51 10.48 10.38 -1.29
CA ASP A 51 10.41 11.85 -1.27
C ASP A 51 9.07 12.38 -1.81
N LYS A 52 8.25 11.48 -2.37
CA LYS A 52 6.88 11.70 -2.86
C LYS A 52 5.86 10.84 -2.10
N GLY A 53 6.22 10.27 -0.95
CA GLY A 53 5.35 9.38 -0.18
C GLY A 53 3.96 10.00 0.04
N PRO A 54 2.89 9.18 0.07
CA PRO A 54 1.53 9.67 0.26
C PRO A 54 1.37 10.44 1.57
N LYS A 55 0.65 11.55 1.51
CA LYS A 55 0.29 12.39 2.66
C LYS A 55 -1.21 12.46 2.83
N PHE A 56 -1.65 12.39 4.07
CA PHE A 56 -3.06 12.49 4.44
C PHE A 56 -3.19 13.61 5.47
N GLU A 57 -3.79 14.73 5.07
CA GLU A 57 -3.82 15.95 5.89
C GLU A 57 -4.81 15.86 7.05
N ASP A 58 -5.85 15.03 6.92
CA ASP A 58 -6.97 14.92 7.86
C ASP A 58 -6.95 13.59 8.65
N GLU A 59 -5.77 13.00 8.87
CA GLU A 59 -5.67 11.76 9.64
C GLU A 59 -6.18 11.96 11.08
N LYS A 60 -6.97 11.00 11.55
CA LYS A 60 -7.39 10.97 12.95
C LYS A 60 -6.24 10.51 13.83
N PRO A 61 -6.08 11.09 15.03
CA PRO A 61 -5.16 10.55 16.03
C PRO A 61 -5.46 9.08 16.33
N ILE A 62 -4.42 8.28 16.50
CA ILE A 62 -4.49 6.87 16.84
C ILE A 62 -3.64 6.59 18.08
N SER A 63 -3.96 5.54 18.83
CA SER A 63 -3.17 5.14 19.99
C SER A 63 -1.86 4.46 19.57
N ASP A 64 -0.82 4.53 20.41
CA ASP A 64 0.46 3.85 20.15
C ASP A 64 0.26 2.33 19.98
N GLU A 65 -0.65 1.72 20.75
CA GLU A 65 -0.97 0.28 20.68
C GLU A 65 -1.61 -0.09 19.34
N ASP A 66 -2.57 0.72 18.88
CA ASP A 66 -3.21 0.50 17.58
C ASP A 66 -2.22 0.73 16.44
N PHE A 67 -1.35 1.72 16.60
CA PHE A 67 -0.30 2.03 15.66
C PHE A 67 0.66 0.84 15.48
N ASP A 68 1.21 0.32 16.58
CA ASP A 68 2.09 -0.84 16.60
C ASP A 68 1.42 -2.08 16.01
N THR A 69 0.13 -2.27 16.32
CA THR A 69 -0.66 -3.40 15.81
C THR A 69 -0.87 -3.30 14.30
N GLY A 70 -1.30 -2.15 13.78
CA GLY A 70 -1.48 -1.92 12.35
C GLY A 70 -0.17 -2.14 11.58
N PHE A 71 0.93 -1.63 12.12
CA PHE A 71 2.26 -1.81 11.53
C PHE A 71 2.71 -3.28 11.52
N ALA A 72 2.53 -4.01 12.62
CA ALA A 72 2.88 -5.43 12.71
C ALA A 72 2.11 -6.27 11.68
N ILE A 73 0.83 -5.96 11.45
CA ILE A 73 0.02 -6.62 10.44
C ILE A 73 0.55 -6.30 9.05
N LEU A 74 0.79 -5.02 8.75
CA LEU A 74 1.29 -4.61 7.43
C LEU A 74 2.65 -5.24 7.11
N LYS A 75 3.54 -5.34 8.10
CA LYS A 75 4.81 -6.05 8.00
C LYS A 75 4.62 -7.53 7.67
N THR A 76 3.63 -8.17 8.27
CA THR A 76 3.26 -9.57 7.97
C THR A 76 2.74 -9.70 6.53
N ILE A 77 1.83 -8.81 6.12
CA ILE A 77 1.26 -8.79 4.76
C ILE A 77 2.37 -8.65 3.72
N TRP A 78 3.31 -7.72 3.94
CA TRP A 78 4.46 -7.56 3.06
C TRP A 78 5.36 -8.80 3.03
N ASN A 79 5.90 -9.21 4.18
CA ASN A 79 6.93 -10.24 4.24
C ASN A 79 6.45 -11.62 3.80
N GLU A 80 5.21 -11.98 4.12
CA GLU A 80 4.71 -13.33 3.87
C GLU A 80 3.89 -13.44 2.59
N TYR A 81 3.35 -12.33 2.08
CA TYR A 81 2.41 -12.37 0.96
C TYR A 81 2.84 -11.47 -0.19
N VAL A 82 2.81 -10.14 -0.03
CA VAL A 82 3.02 -9.19 -1.13
C VAL A 82 4.46 -9.26 -1.66
N GLY A 83 5.47 -9.20 -0.79
CA GLY A 83 6.89 -9.23 -1.17
C GLY A 83 7.36 -10.55 -1.78
N LYS A 84 6.59 -11.63 -1.58
CA LYS A 84 6.81 -12.95 -2.19
C LYS A 84 5.84 -13.23 -3.34
N ALA A 85 4.94 -12.30 -3.65
CA ALA A 85 3.92 -12.47 -4.66
C ALA A 85 4.56 -12.52 -6.05
N LYS A 86 4.08 -13.46 -6.87
CA LYS A 86 4.38 -13.49 -8.30
C LYS A 86 3.09 -13.09 -9.00
N THR A 87 2.74 -11.81 -9.05
CA THR A 87 1.55 -11.32 -9.75
C THR A 87 1.96 -10.38 -10.89
N PRO A 88 1.15 -10.24 -11.96
CA PRO A 88 1.45 -9.28 -13.02
C PRO A 88 1.61 -7.85 -12.49
N SER A 89 0.75 -7.48 -11.55
CA SER A 89 0.72 -6.17 -10.90
C SER A 89 1.89 -5.90 -9.95
N PHE A 90 2.67 -6.92 -9.53
CA PHE A 90 3.83 -6.72 -8.66
C PHE A 90 4.83 -5.71 -9.28
N SER A 91 5.15 -5.89 -10.55
CA SER A 91 6.09 -5.01 -11.27
C SER A 91 5.53 -3.61 -11.59
N ARG A 92 4.20 -3.45 -11.55
CA ARG A 92 3.55 -2.14 -11.67
C ARG A 92 3.77 -1.32 -10.40
N VAL A 93 3.70 -1.95 -9.24
CA VAL A 93 3.87 -1.28 -7.93
C VAL A 93 5.35 -1.18 -7.52
N PHE A 94 6.14 -2.23 -7.75
CA PHE A 94 7.50 -2.37 -7.22
C PHE A 94 8.53 -2.56 -8.34
N LYS A 95 9.47 -1.62 -8.48
CA LYS A 95 10.39 -1.54 -9.62
C LYS A 95 11.72 -2.24 -9.40
N ILE A 96 12.18 -2.41 -8.15
CA ILE A 96 13.48 -3.02 -7.86
C ILE A 96 13.42 -3.83 -6.57
N MET A 97 13.61 -5.15 -6.66
CA MET A 97 13.92 -6.00 -5.51
C MET A 97 15.42 -5.89 -5.21
N THR A 98 15.80 -5.04 -4.25
CA THR A 98 17.08 -5.18 -3.55
C THR A 98 16.89 -6.03 -2.29
N ASP A 99 17.91 -6.82 -1.96
CA ASP A 99 17.98 -7.87 -0.94
C ASP A 99 16.93 -7.81 0.19
N LEU A 100 16.02 -8.79 0.17
CA LEU A 100 14.94 -9.01 1.13
C LEU A 100 15.43 -9.20 2.58
N ASP A 101 16.69 -9.59 2.78
CA ASP A 101 17.26 -9.94 4.08
C ASP A 101 17.88 -8.76 4.84
N THR A 102 18.10 -7.61 4.19
CA THR A 102 18.77 -6.45 4.82
C THR A 102 18.02 -5.13 4.68
N ASP A 103 17.07 -5.07 3.76
CA ASP A 103 16.22 -3.90 3.65
C ASP A 103 15.11 -4.02 4.71
N ASP A 104 15.23 -3.24 5.78
CA ASP A 104 14.10 -2.81 6.60
C ASP A 104 13.04 -2.21 5.66
N PHE A 105 12.13 -3.02 5.12
CA PHE A 105 11.04 -2.52 4.27
C PHE A 105 9.99 -1.80 5.14
N TYR A 106 9.82 -0.48 4.99
CA TYR A 106 9.06 0.27 3.96
C TYR A 106 7.55 0.34 4.20
N VAL A 107 7.26 0.51 5.47
CA VAL A 107 6.17 1.32 5.96
C VAL A 107 6.94 2.38 6.74
N GLU A 108 6.86 3.65 6.37
CA GLU A 108 7.50 4.65 7.24
C GLU A 108 6.84 4.51 8.60
N SER A 109 7.59 4.60 9.71
CA SER A 109 7.09 4.32 11.07
C SER A 109 6.01 5.29 11.57
N ARG A 110 5.32 5.96 10.64
CA ARG A 110 4.13 6.79 10.85
C ARG A 110 2.99 6.46 9.87
N TYR A 111 3.26 5.78 8.75
CA TYR A 111 2.40 5.81 7.56
C TYR A 111 2.46 4.51 6.75
N GLY A 112 1.46 3.66 6.98
CA GLY A 112 1.12 2.48 6.17
C GLY A 112 -0.38 2.20 6.11
N PHE A 113 -1.13 3.03 6.79
CA PHE A 113 -2.58 3.11 6.78
C PHE A 113 -2.96 4.53 7.14
N ALA A 114 -4.17 4.98 6.77
CA ALA A 114 -4.60 6.37 6.96
C ALA A 114 -5.84 6.44 7.87
N PRO A 115 -5.67 6.51 9.21
CA PRO A 115 -6.79 6.56 10.14
C PRO A 115 -7.72 7.74 9.87
N GLY A 116 -9.02 7.48 9.88
CA GLY A 116 -10.03 8.52 9.65
C GLY A 116 -10.40 8.79 8.20
N TYR A 117 -9.66 8.22 7.25
CA TYR A 117 -10.09 8.09 5.86
C TYR A 117 -10.86 6.80 5.68
N ASP A 118 -11.88 6.83 4.83
CA ASP A 118 -12.36 5.61 4.18
C ASP A 118 -11.50 5.32 2.94
N LEU A 119 -11.76 4.17 2.33
CA LEU A 119 -10.94 3.69 1.23
C LEU A 119 -11.11 4.51 -0.05
N ASP A 120 -12.30 5.07 -0.32
CA ASP A 120 -12.53 5.93 -1.50
C ASP A 120 -11.84 7.29 -1.32
N ALA A 121 -11.94 7.89 -0.14
CA ALA A 121 -11.25 9.12 0.21
C ALA A 121 -9.72 8.94 0.14
N ALA A 122 -9.21 7.78 0.52
CA ALA A 122 -7.78 7.48 0.37
C ALA A 122 -7.36 7.36 -1.10
N ILE A 123 -8.14 6.67 -1.93
CA ILE A 123 -7.91 6.60 -3.39
C ILE A 123 -7.87 8.00 -4.02
N GLU A 124 -8.79 8.87 -3.64
CA GLU A 124 -8.83 10.25 -4.10
C GLU A 124 -7.57 11.01 -3.67
N ALA A 125 -7.16 10.88 -2.40
CA ALA A 125 -5.95 11.50 -1.87
C ALA A 125 -4.68 11.04 -2.61
N PHE A 126 -4.54 9.74 -2.89
CA PHE A 126 -3.44 9.20 -3.70
C PHE A 126 -3.45 9.76 -5.13
N SER A 127 -4.63 9.78 -5.76
CA SER A 127 -4.80 10.26 -7.13
C SER A 127 -4.44 11.74 -7.27
N ASN A 128 -4.86 12.57 -6.32
CA ASN A 128 -4.50 14.00 -6.25
C ASN A 128 -3.00 14.23 -6.06
N GLN A 129 -2.30 13.28 -5.44
CA GLN A 129 -0.85 13.27 -5.28
C GLN A 129 -0.12 12.62 -6.45
N ASN A 130 -0.83 12.36 -7.56
CA ASN A 130 -0.31 11.75 -8.77
C ASN A 130 0.23 10.33 -8.56
N PHE A 131 -0.38 9.55 -7.65
CA PHE A 131 -0.16 8.11 -7.57
C PHE A 131 -1.14 7.35 -8.48
N GLU A 132 -0.66 6.28 -9.11
CA GLU A 132 -1.48 5.22 -9.66
C GLU A 132 -1.93 4.32 -8.51
N VAL A 133 -3.21 4.01 -8.45
CA VAL A 133 -3.79 3.24 -7.35
C VAL A 133 -4.11 1.85 -7.86
N ILE A 134 -3.48 0.84 -7.26
CA ILE A 134 -3.73 -0.57 -7.50
C ILE A 134 -4.51 -1.11 -6.31
N ARG A 135 -5.67 -1.70 -6.60
CA ARG A 135 -6.55 -2.29 -5.57
C ARG A 135 -6.06 -3.68 -5.16
N TRP A 136 -6.50 -4.16 -3.99
CA TRP A 136 -6.12 -5.50 -3.53
C TRP A 136 -6.45 -6.60 -4.54
N ASP A 137 -7.69 -6.62 -5.01
CA ASP A 137 -8.17 -7.57 -6.01
C ASP A 137 -7.40 -7.44 -7.34
N GLU A 138 -7.21 -6.22 -7.86
CA GLU A 138 -6.40 -5.94 -9.05
C GLU A 138 -4.95 -6.42 -8.91
N PHE A 139 -4.39 -6.34 -7.69
CA PHE A 139 -3.03 -6.80 -7.45
C PHE A 139 -2.88 -8.32 -7.61
N TRP A 140 -3.93 -9.08 -7.25
CA TRP A 140 -3.96 -10.54 -7.34
C TRP A 140 -4.58 -11.07 -8.63
N ASP A 141 -5.21 -10.21 -9.42
CA ASP A 141 -5.85 -10.58 -10.67
C ASP A 141 -4.80 -10.88 -11.75
N TRP A 142 -4.91 -12.06 -12.35
CA TRP A 142 -4.06 -12.52 -13.43
C TRP A 142 -4.63 -12.20 -14.81
N ASP A 143 -5.91 -11.85 -14.88
CA ASP A 143 -6.64 -11.51 -16.10
C ASP A 143 -6.74 -9.99 -16.30
N PHE A 144 -6.15 -9.18 -15.41
CA PHE A 144 -6.14 -7.72 -15.50
C PHE A 144 -5.11 -7.24 -16.54
N GLU A 145 -5.54 -7.12 -17.80
CA GLU A 145 -4.82 -6.38 -18.86
C GLU A 145 -5.08 -4.88 -18.71
N GLY A 146 -4.28 -4.19 -17.88
CA GLY A 146 -4.29 -2.74 -17.70
C GLY A 146 -3.15 -2.04 -18.44
#